data_AF-A0A6L4AKL9-F1
#
_entry.id   AF-A0A6L4AKL9-F1
#
_cell.length_a   1.000
_cell.length_b   1.000
_cell.length_c   1.000
_cell.angle_alpha   90.00
_cell.angle_beta   90.00
_cell.angle_gamma   90.00
#
_symmetry.space_group_name_H-M   'P 1'
#
loop_
_entity.id
_entity.type
_entity.pdbx_description
1 polymer ?
#
loop_
_entity_poly.entity_id
_entity_poly.type
_entity_poly.pdbx_seq_one_letter_code
_entity_poly.pdbx_strand_id
1 'polypeptide(L)'
;MKEMLSPALPSRQIAGVPVVNGLMFLALFFLAAGIGSGIYAQVVGHHHAFANTREMPWGMLIGVYAYFAIISTGLCLLAALSHLFGGNRLAPLANRMVWLSIISILAAFLVIGLEIENPWRMALGVILHPNVTSNIWWMGTLYGMAVGIMLVEMYLILNRRFSAALIFGVAGAVAEALANSNLGSVFASLNARPFWYGPQLPIFFLACAFLSGAAAIVLFTHLSHVLTKKQLSPAVFFGMQAAGKVMALMIFLIAIATAWKFANAYSGNREMILAADSMVTGPLATHFWLFEIGIGMVLPFALLLVSRLNSVQAMSAAALMVLVGQFFSRFNMVVSGQVVSPYSGYSDIPLYLSYTPTASEWLLVVGGIGLVGYGFLVGERFFGSIFSADDTH
;
A
#
# COMPACT_ATOMS: atom_id res chain seq x y z
N MET A 1 -0.73 -34.83 -34.94
CA MET A 1 -1.21 -34.53 -33.56
C MET A 1 -0.16 -34.95 -32.53
N LYS A 2 1.04 -34.36 -32.64
CA LYS A 2 2.17 -34.52 -31.73
C LYS A 2 2.90 -33.17 -31.70
N GLU A 3 3.21 -32.72 -30.49
CA GLU A 3 4.16 -31.65 -30.16
C GLU A 3 3.84 -30.21 -30.61
N MET A 4 3.04 -29.53 -29.79
CA MET A 4 3.31 -28.12 -29.44
C MET A 4 3.44 -28.06 -27.91
N LEU A 5 4.49 -28.66 -27.38
CA LEU A 5 5.01 -28.27 -26.07
C LEU A 5 5.50 -26.82 -26.25
N SER A 6 4.76 -25.87 -25.69
CA SER A 6 5.23 -24.50 -25.55
C SER A 6 6.63 -24.56 -24.92
N PRO A 7 7.65 -23.88 -25.48
CA PRO A 7 8.94 -23.85 -24.82
C PRO A 7 8.72 -23.19 -23.45
N ALA A 8 8.98 -23.96 -22.38
CA ALA A 8 9.02 -23.44 -21.03
C ALA A 8 9.90 -22.19 -21.05
N LEU A 9 9.41 -21.11 -20.43
CA LEU A 9 10.13 -19.84 -20.35
C LEU A 9 11.58 -20.13 -19.92
N PRO A 10 12.60 -19.70 -20.67
CA PRO A 10 13.98 -19.89 -20.25
C PRO A 10 14.14 -19.22 -18.89
N SER A 11 14.39 -20.03 -17.86
CA SER A 11 14.65 -19.56 -16.51
C SER A 11 15.93 -18.74 -16.56
N ARG A 12 15.78 -17.41 -16.58
CA ARG A 12 16.93 -16.52 -16.59
C ARG A 12 17.59 -16.64 -15.22
N GLN A 13 18.80 -17.17 -15.17
CA GLN A 13 19.60 -17.21 -13.95
C GLN A 13 19.79 -15.77 -13.45
N ILE A 14 19.27 -15.47 -12.26
CA ILE A 14 19.62 -14.23 -11.57
C ILE A 14 21.12 -14.28 -11.28
N ALA A 15 21.87 -13.34 -11.84
CA ALA A 15 23.28 -13.17 -11.50
C ALA A 15 23.38 -12.79 -10.02
N GLY A 16 23.84 -13.71 -9.16
CA GLY A 16 23.92 -13.50 -7.71
C GLY A 16 23.01 -14.40 -6.85
N VAL A 17 22.78 -15.65 -7.28
CA VAL A 17 21.99 -16.67 -6.55
C VAL A 17 22.21 -16.68 -5.03
N PRO A 18 23.45 -16.58 -4.48
CA PRO A 18 23.65 -16.61 -3.02
C PRO A 18 23.07 -15.41 -2.28
N VAL A 19 23.23 -14.19 -2.82
CA VAL A 19 22.73 -12.94 -2.21
C VAL A 19 21.20 -12.92 -2.26
N VAL A 20 20.62 -13.29 -3.40
CA VAL A 20 19.17 -13.39 -3.57
C VAL A 20 18.58 -14.42 -2.61
N ASN A 21 19.22 -15.59 -2.48
CA ASN A 21 18.78 -16.61 -1.53
C ASN A 21 18.85 -16.08 -0.09
N GLY A 22 19.93 -15.37 0.29
CA GLY A 22 20.05 -14.75 1.61
C GLY A 22 18.93 -13.73 1.90
N LEU A 23 18.61 -12.87 0.93
CA LEU A 23 17.48 -11.93 1.03
C LEU A 23 16.14 -12.65 1.10
N MET A 24 15.95 -13.75 0.36
CA MET A 24 14.74 -14.57 0.44
C MET A 24 14.57 -15.20 1.83
N PHE A 25 15.65 -15.73 2.43
CA PHE A 25 15.63 -16.26 3.79
C PHE A 25 15.30 -15.16 4.82
N LEU A 26 15.89 -13.97 4.68
CA LEU A 26 15.58 -12.84 5.56
C LEU A 26 14.12 -12.41 5.43
N ALA A 27 13.60 -12.29 4.21
CA ALA A 27 12.20 -11.95 3.97
C ALA A 27 11.23 -13.01 4.51
N LEU A 28 11.59 -14.30 4.38
CA LEU A 28 10.83 -15.41 4.96
C LEU A 28 10.89 -15.40 6.49
N PHE A 29 12.04 -15.06 7.08
CA PHE A 29 12.18 -14.89 8.52
C PHE A 29 11.29 -13.76 9.04
N PHE A 30 11.26 -12.61 8.37
CA PHE A 30 10.35 -11.51 8.67
C PHE A 30 8.88 -11.92 8.57
N LEU A 31 8.51 -12.63 7.50
CA LEU A 31 7.17 -13.18 7.33
C LEU A 31 6.80 -14.15 8.47
N ALA A 32 7.69 -15.07 8.82
CA ALA A 32 7.48 -16.03 9.90
C ALA A 32 7.36 -15.33 11.27
N ALA A 33 8.15 -14.29 11.53
CA ALA A 33 8.07 -13.49 12.75
C ALA A 33 6.72 -12.77 12.87
N GLY A 34 6.22 -12.18 11.78
CA GLY A 34 4.90 -11.55 11.76
C GLY A 34 3.75 -12.54 11.93
N ILE A 35 3.78 -13.68 11.22
CA ILE A 35 2.79 -14.77 11.41
C ILE A 35 2.83 -15.28 12.85
N GLY A 36 4.03 -15.50 13.40
CA GLY A 36 4.21 -15.92 14.80
C GLY A 36 3.62 -14.93 15.79
N SER A 37 3.82 -13.63 15.57
CA SER A 37 3.20 -12.56 16.37
C SER A 37 1.67 -12.58 16.29
N GLY A 38 1.11 -12.75 15.08
CA GLY A 38 -0.33 -12.89 14.89
C GLY A 38 -0.88 -14.10 15.63
N ILE A 39 -0.27 -15.27 15.49
CA ILE A 39 -0.68 -16.49 16.22
C ILE A 39 -0.57 -16.28 17.74
N TYR A 40 0.49 -15.62 18.22
CA TYR A 40 0.63 -15.27 19.63
C TYR A 40 -0.53 -14.39 20.12
N ALA A 41 -0.94 -13.38 19.35
CA ALA A 41 -2.08 -12.52 19.67
C ALA A 41 -3.41 -13.28 19.72
N GLN A 42 -3.59 -14.28 18.87
CA GLN A 42 -4.76 -15.17 18.88
C GLN A 42 -4.81 -16.06 20.15
N VAL A 43 -3.65 -16.47 20.67
CA VAL A 43 -3.56 -17.35 21.85
C VAL A 43 -3.70 -16.58 23.17
N VAL A 44 -3.00 -15.45 23.31
CA VAL A 44 -2.97 -14.68 24.57
C VAL A 44 -4.10 -13.64 24.65
N GLY A 45 -4.73 -13.34 23.50
CA GLY A 45 -5.78 -12.35 23.37
C GLY A 45 -5.24 -11.00 22.92
N HIS A 46 -6.03 -10.32 22.07
CA HIS A 46 -5.60 -9.13 21.35
C HIS A 46 -5.34 -7.94 22.28
N HIS A 47 -6.12 -7.80 23.36
CA HIS A 47 -5.91 -6.75 24.37
C HIS A 47 -4.60 -6.89 25.14
N HIS A 48 -3.99 -8.08 25.17
CA HIS A 48 -2.66 -8.29 25.77
C HIS A 48 -1.54 -8.09 24.75
N ALA A 49 -1.77 -8.51 23.50
CA ALA A 49 -0.74 -8.47 22.47
C ALA A 49 -0.59 -7.12 21.80
N PHE A 50 -1.68 -6.36 21.63
CA PHE A 50 -1.73 -5.08 20.93
C PHE A 50 -2.07 -3.93 21.89
N ALA A 51 -1.71 -2.71 21.50
CA ALA A 51 -1.94 -1.52 22.34
C ALA A 51 -3.37 -0.95 22.21
N ASN A 52 -4.27 -1.64 21.49
CA ASN A 52 -5.65 -1.21 21.31
C ASN A 52 -6.40 -1.24 22.64
N THR A 53 -7.10 -0.16 22.95
CA THR A 53 -8.00 -0.08 24.12
C THR A 53 -9.45 -0.03 23.67
N ARG A 54 -10.38 -0.03 24.61
CA ARG A 54 -11.81 0.12 24.31
C ARG A 54 -12.11 1.48 23.65
N GLU A 55 -11.40 2.53 24.06
CA GLU A 55 -11.56 3.90 23.56
C GLU A 55 -10.85 4.10 22.22
N MET A 56 -9.76 3.36 22.01
CA MET A 56 -8.95 3.37 20.79
C MET A 56 -8.86 1.95 20.19
N PRO A 57 -9.95 1.46 19.57
CA PRO A 57 -10.04 0.09 19.08
C PRO A 57 -9.24 -0.16 17.80
N TRP A 58 -8.81 0.89 17.09
CA TRP A 58 -8.01 0.76 15.87
C TRP A 58 -6.62 1.39 16.05
N GLY A 59 -5.58 0.58 15.90
CA GLY A 59 -4.18 0.99 16.02
C GLY A 59 -3.42 1.08 14.70
N MET A 60 -2.10 0.96 14.79
CA MET A 60 -1.15 0.99 13.69
C MET A 60 -1.47 -0.06 12.62
N LEU A 61 -1.88 -1.27 13.01
CA LEU A 61 -2.17 -2.37 12.09
C LEU A 61 -3.28 -2.05 11.09
N ILE A 62 -4.28 -1.26 11.49
CA ILE A 62 -5.32 -0.72 10.61
C ILE A 62 -4.69 0.22 9.56
N GLY A 63 -3.75 1.07 9.97
CA GLY A 63 -2.99 1.91 9.05
C GLY A 63 -2.10 1.09 8.11
N VAL A 64 -1.52 -0.01 8.58
CA VAL A 64 -0.58 -0.86 7.83
C VAL A 64 -1.28 -1.67 6.76
N TYR A 65 -2.45 -2.27 7.03
CA TYR A 65 -3.19 -2.94 5.96
C TYR A 65 -3.61 -1.91 4.91
N ALA A 66 -4.10 -0.73 5.32
CA ALA A 66 -4.53 0.31 4.39
C ALA A 66 -3.35 0.77 3.53
N TYR A 67 -2.16 0.90 4.11
CA TYR A 67 -0.93 1.22 3.39
C TYR A 67 -0.62 0.22 2.28
N PHE A 68 -0.64 -1.09 2.56
CA PHE A 68 -0.39 -2.11 1.55
C PHE A 68 -1.51 -2.20 0.51
N ALA A 69 -2.76 -2.06 0.92
CA ALA A 69 -3.91 -2.06 0.00
C ALA A 69 -3.86 -0.87 -0.96
N ILE A 70 -3.56 0.34 -0.47
CA ILE A 70 -3.40 1.56 -1.28
C ILE A 70 -2.23 1.43 -2.27
N ILE A 71 -1.10 0.80 -1.87
CA ILE A 71 0.00 0.49 -2.79
C ILE A 71 -0.47 -0.44 -3.91
N SER A 72 -1.21 -1.51 -3.56
CA SER A 72 -1.78 -2.42 -4.57
C SER A 72 -2.64 -1.67 -5.56
N THR A 73 -3.64 -0.93 -5.07
CA THR A 73 -4.52 -0.12 -5.91
C THR A 73 -3.72 0.77 -6.85
N GLY A 74 -2.71 1.48 -6.35
CA GLY A 74 -1.85 2.35 -7.15
C GLY A 74 -1.14 1.64 -8.29
N LEU A 75 -0.55 0.48 -8.00
CA LEU A 75 0.15 -0.34 -8.98
C LEU A 75 -0.81 -0.90 -10.03
N CYS A 76 -1.96 -1.43 -9.62
CA CYS A 76 -3.00 -1.92 -10.52
C CYS A 76 -3.52 -0.82 -11.45
N LEU A 77 -3.84 0.36 -10.89
CA LEU A 77 -4.32 1.50 -11.68
C LEU A 77 -3.29 1.97 -12.70
N LEU A 78 -2.02 2.09 -12.31
CA LEU A 78 -0.95 2.46 -13.23
C LEU A 78 -0.73 1.40 -14.32
N ALA A 79 -0.83 0.10 -13.98
CA ALA A 79 -0.77 -0.98 -14.95
C ALA A 79 -1.92 -0.94 -15.94
N ALA A 80 -3.16 -0.77 -15.47
CA ALA A 80 -4.32 -0.70 -16.34
C ALA A 80 -4.33 0.54 -17.22
N LEU A 81 -3.91 1.72 -16.72
CA LEU A 81 -3.70 2.90 -17.54
C LEU A 81 -2.65 2.63 -18.62
N SER A 82 -1.58 1.93 -18.25
CA SER A 82 -0.53 1.55 -19.20
C SER A 82 -1.06 0.62 -20.30
N HIS A 83 -1.86 -0.38 -19.94
CA HIS A 83 -2.45 -1.33 -20.89
C HIS A 83 -3.54 -0.69 -21.76
N LEU A 84 -4.36 0.20 -21.20
CA LEU A 84 -5.50 0.82 -21.87
C LEU A 84 -5.08 1.82 -22.95
N PHE A 85 -4.09 2.67 -22.65
CA PHE A 85 -3.67 3.71 -23.58
C PHE A 85 -2.65 3.24 -24.61
N GLY A 86 -1.97 2.11 -24.37
CA GLY A 86 -0.94 1.55 -25.26
C GLY A 86 0.24 2.50 -25.50
N GLY A 87 1.40 1.97 -25.91
CA GLY A 87 2.53 2.79 -26.41
C GLY A 87 3.07 3.90 -25.47
N ASN A 88 2.69 3.89 -24.20
CA ASN A 88 3.11 4.89 -23.22
C ASN A 88 4.41 4.43 -22.54
N ARG A 89 5.07 5.38 -21.89
CA ARG A 89 6.36 5.14 -21.24
C ARG A 89 6.27 4.15 -20.06
N LEU A 90 5.09 3.90 -19.49
CA LEU A 90 4.92 2.96 -18.39
C LEU A 90 4.79 1.49 -18.84
N ALA A 91 4.59 1.23 -20.13
CA ALA A 91 4.42 -0.12 -20.68
C ALA A 91 5.52 -1.11 -20.26
N PRO A 92 6.83 -0.76 -20.27
CA PRO A 92 7.90 -1.65 -19.83
C PRO A 92 7.81 -2.07 -18.35
N LEU A 93 7.01 -1.36 -17.55
CA LEU A 93 6.84 -1.61 -16.12
C LEU A 93 5.52 -2.34 -15.81
N ALA A 94 4.62 -2.50 -16.77
CA ALA A 94 3.22 -2.88 -16.52
C ALA A 94 3.07 -4.28 -15.91
N ASN A 95 3.71 -5.30 -16.49
CA ASN A 95 3.66 -6.68 -15.96
C ASN A 95 4.22 -6.76 -14.52
N ARG A 96 5.25 -5.96 -14.22
CA ARG A 96 5.83 -5.85 -12.88
C ARG A 96 4.86 -5.18 -11.91
N MET A 97 4.14 -4.14 -12.36
CA MET A 97 3.11 -3.47 -11.56
C MET A 97 1.98 -4.44 -11.18
N VAL A 98 1.48 -5.26 -12.12
CA VAL A 98 0.45 -6.28 -11.82
C VAL A 98 0.92 -7.25 -10.74
N TRP A 99 2.14 -7.80 -10.87
CA TRP A 99 2.69 -8.72 -9.87
C TRP A 99 2.87 -8.05 -8.50
N LEU A 100 3.47 -6.86 -8.47
CA LEU A 100 3.68 -6.10 -7.24
C LEU A 100 2.35 -5.72 -6.56
N SER A 101 1.31 -5.47 -7.35
CA SER A 101 -0.04 -5.21 -6.85
C SER A 101 -0.55 -6.42 -6.08
N ILE A 102 -0.54 -7.61 -6.69
CA ILE A 102 -1.00 -8.86 -6.09
C ILE A 102 -0.28 -9.15 -4.77
N ILE A 103 1.05 -9.05 -4.72
CA ILE A 103 1.78 -9.34 -3.48
C ILE A 103 1.52 -8.28 -2.39
N SER A 104 1.27 -7.03 -2.77
CA SER A 104 0.97 -5.95 -1.83
C SER A 104 -0.40 -6.14 -1.18
N ILE A 105 -1.44 -6.46 -1.96
CA ILE A 105 -2.77 -6.73 -1.39
C ILE A 105 -2.80 -8.03 -0.57
N LEU A 106 -2.01 -9.05 -0.93
CA LEU A 106 -1.83 -10.23 -0.07
C LEU A 106 -1.16 -9.87 1.27
N ALA A 107 -0.23 -8.92 1.29
CA ALA A 107 0.33 -8.39 2.54
C ALA A 107 -0.69 -7.60 3.36
N ALA A 108 -1.57 -6.83 2.71
CA ALA A 108 -2.69 -6.19 3.40
C ALA A 108 -3.60 -7.23 4.07
N PHE A 109 -3.99 -8.28 3.33
CA PHE A 109 -4.81 -9.39 3.86
C PHE A 109 -4.13 -10.18 4.97
N LEU A 110 -2.82 -10.39 4.89
CA LEU A 110 -2.07 -11.01 5.98
C LEU A 110 -2.17 -10.17 7.26
N VAL A 111 -1.93 -8.86 7.16
CA VAL A 111 -1.94 -7.97 8.33
C VAL A 111 -3.33 -7.86 8.94
N ILE A 112 -4.36 -7.54 8.16
CA ILE A 112 -5.74 -7.44 8.69
C ILE A 112 -6.27 -8.81 9.16
N GLY A 113 -5.91 -9.88 8.45
CA GLY A 113 -6.31 -11.23 8.79
C GLY A 113 -5.72 -11.70 10.13
N LEU A 114 -4.55 -11.21 10.53
CA LEU A 114 -3.95 -11.52 11.84
C LEU A 114 -4.27 -10.49 12.93
N GLU A 115 -4.78 -9.32 12.55
CA GLU A 115 -5.25 -8.27 13.47
C GLU A 115 -6.67 -8.55 14.00
N ILE A 116 -7.49 -9.27 13.24
CA ILE A 116 -8.86 -9.59 13.62
C ILE A 116 -8.89 -10.74 14.65
N GLU A 117 -9.70 -10.57 15.70
CA GLU A 117 -9.85 -11.52 16.81
C GLU A 117 -10.19 -12.95 16.39
N ASN A 118 -11.00 -13.13 15.34
CA ASN A 118 -11.28 -14.45 14.80
C ASN A 118 -11.29 -14.42 13.25
N PRO A 119 -10.16 -14.77 12.62
CA PRO A 119 -10.01 -14.70 11.17
C PRO A 119 -10.95 -15.67 10.43
N TRP A 120 -11.26 -16.82 11.06
CA TRP A 120 -12.16 -17.82 10.49
C TRP A 120 -13.61 -17.33 10.45
N ARG A 121 -14.05 -16.68 11.53
CA ARG A 121 -15.38 -16.07 11.60
C ARG A 121 -15.53 -14.96 10.57
N MET A 122 -14.48 -14.17 10.33
CA MET A 122 -14.48 -13.15 9.29
C MET A 122 -14.70 -13.80 7.91
N ALA A 123 -13.86 -14.76 7.52
CA ALA A 123 -13.94 -15.38 6.19
C ALA A 123 -15.29 -16.08 5.95
N LEU A 124 -15.78 -16.85 6.93
CA LEU A 124 -17.08 -17.51 6.84
C LEU A 124 -18.24 -16.51 6.86
N GLY A 125 -18.15 -15.47 7.69
CA GLY A 125 -19.20 -14.45 7.82
C GLY A 125 -19.42 -13.65 6.56
N VAL A 126 -18.33 -13.26 5.86
CA VAL A 126 -18.42 -12.52 4.58
C VAL A 126 -19.21 -13.32 3.53
N ILE A 127 -19.05 -14.64 3.49
CA ILE A 127 -19.66 -15.53 2.51
C ILE A 127 -21.07 -15.97 2.92
N LEU A 128 -21.25 -16.42 4.16
CA LEU A 128 -22.49 -17.05 4.63
C LEU A 128 -23.53 -16.04 5.15
N HIS A 129 -23.08 -14.88 5.63
CA HIS A 129 -23.94 -13.86 6.25
C HIS A 129 -23.62 -12.45 5.72
N PRO A 130 -23.82 -12.20 4.42
CA PRO A 130 -23.47 -10.91 3.82
C PRO A 130 -24.37 -9.79 4.37
N ASN A 131 -23.75 -8.67 4.77
CA ASN A 131 -24.45 -7.44 5.14
C ASN A 131 -24.09 -6.32 4.16
N VAL A 132 -24.94 -6.15 3.14
CA VAL A 132 -24.72 -5.20 2.03
C VAL A 132 -24.81 -3.73 2.44
N THR A 133 -25.27 -3.43 3.66
CA THR A 133 -25.28 -2.06 4.20
C THR A 133 -23.97 -1.69 4.90
N SER A 134 -23.09 -2.67 5.14
CA SER A 134 -21.81 -2.47 5.80
C SER A 134 -20.70 -2.12 4.80
N ASN A 135 -20.05 -0.97 5.01
CA ASN A 135 -18.85 -0.61 4.24
C ASN A 135 -17.72 -1.63 4.44
N ILE A 136 -17.55 -2.19 5.65
CA ILE A 136 -16.51 -3.20 5.91
C ILE A 136 -16.75 -4.49 5.10
N TRP A 137 -18.03 -4.87 4.91
CA TRP A 137 -18.36 -6.03 4.07
C TRP A 137 -18.00 -5.76 2.60
N TRP A 138 -18.37 -4.58 2.07
CA TRP A 138 -17.99 -4.19 0.71
C TRP A 138 -16.48 -4.12 0.52
N MET A 139 -15.74 -3.60 1.50
CA MET A 139 -14.28 -3.56 1.48
C MET A 139 -13.69 -4.96 1.27
N GLY A 140 -14.11 -5.94 2.08
CA GLY A 140 -13.65 -7.33 1.95
C GLY A 140 -14.03 -7.96 0.62
N THR A 141 -15.28 -7.76 0.16
CA THR A 141 -15.78 -8.31 -1.10
C THR A 141 -15.06 -7.70 -2.32
N LEU A 142 -14.89 -6.38 -2.37
CA LEU A 142 -14.27 -5.67 -3.50
C LEU A 142 -12.78 -6.00 -3.61
N TYR A 143 -12.03 -5.97 -2.49
CA TYR A 143 -10.63 -6.38 -2.52
C TYR A 143 -10.47 -7.88 -2.83
N GLY A 144 -11.33 -8.76 -2.29
CA GLY A 144 -11.30 -10.17 -2.62
C GLY A 144 -11.54 -10.44 -4.11
N MET A 145 -12.50 -9.73 -4.70
CA MET A 145 -12.78 -9.76 -6.14
C MET A 145 -11.60 -9.24 -6.95
N ALA A 146 -11.02 -8.10 -6.56
CA ALA A 146 -9.85 -7.51 -7.21
C ALA A 146 -8.67 -8.49 -7.26
N VAL A 147 -8.33 -9.14 -6.14
CA VAL A 147 -7.25 -10.15 -6.10
C VAL A 147 -7.55 -11.31 -7.04
N GLY A 148 -8.78 -11.84 -7.02
CA GLY A 148 -9.17 -12.92 -7.93
C GLY A 148 -9.00 -12.54 -9.40
N ILE A 149 -9.46 -11.34 -9.77
CA ILE A 149 -9.35 -10.81 -11.14
C ILE A 149 -7.88 -10.61 -11.54
N MET A 150 -7.06 -10.01 -10.68
CA MET A 150 -5.64 -9.79 -10.95
C MET A 150 -4.84 -11.09 -11.06
N LEU A 151 -5.18 -12.12 -10.28
CA LEU A 151 -4.58 -13.45 -10.42
C LEU A 151 -4.89 -14.06 -11.80
N VAL A 152 -6.12 -13.89 -12.29
CA VAL A 152 -6.51 -14.31 -13.64
C VAL A 152 -5.79 -13.47 -14.70
N GLU A 153 -5.72 -12.16 -14.55
CA GLU A 153 -4.93 -11.26 -15.42
C GLU A 153 -3.48 -11.75 -15.52
N MET A 154 -2.81 -11.95 -14.38
CA MET A 154 -1.42 -12.41 -14.34
C MET A 154 -1.29 -13.78 -15.03
N TYR A 155 -2.19 -14.73 -14.77
CA TYR A 155 -2.19 -16.02 -15.46
C TYR A 155 -2.32 -15.87 -16.99
N LEU A 156 -3.15 -14.94 -17.48
CA LEU A 156 -3.31 -14.67 -18.91
C LEU A 156 -2.06 -14.02 -19.52
N ILE A 157 -1.41 -13.11 -18.80
CA ILE A 157 -0.11 -12.52 -19.18
C ILE A 157 0.95 -13.62 -19.31
N LEU A 158 1.05 -14.51 -18.32
CA LEU A 158 1.99 -15.65 -18.33
C LEU A 158 1.76 -16.58 -19.54
N ASN A 159 0.51 -16.75 -19.96
CA ASN A 159 0.13 -17.57 -21.12
C ASN A 159 0.05 -16.78 -22.44
N ARG A 160 0.55 -15.53 -22.48
CA ARG A 160 0.56 -14.66 -23.67
C ARG A 160 -0.82 -14.39 -24.29
N ARG A 161 -1.88 -14.44 -23.48
CA ARG A 161 -3.26 -14.12 -23.90
C ARG A 161 -3.58 -12.66 -23.63
N PHE A 162 -2.84 -11.75 -24.27
CA PHE A 162 -2.83 -10.31 -23.93
C PHE A 162 -4.19 -9.62 -24.10
N SER A 163 -4.98 -9.95 -25.13
CA SER A 163 -6.30 -9.34 -25.31
C SER A 163 -7.26 -9.66 -24.16
N ALA A 164 -7.22 -10.90 -23.65
CA ALA A 164 -8.00 -11.26 -22.47
C ALA A 164 -7.41 -10.64 -21.20
N ALA A 165 -6.07 -10.62 -21.07
CA ALA A 165 -5.40 -9.98 -19.94
C ALA A 165 -5.78 -8.49 -19.82
N LEU A 166 -5.90 -7.77 -20.93
CA LEU A 166 -6.36 -6.37 -20.94
C LEU A 166 -7.75 -6.21 -20.31
N ILE A 167 -8.70 -7.08 -20.67
CA ILE A 167 -10.08 -7.03 -20.13
C ILE A 167 -10.05 -7.25 -18.61
N PHE A 168 -9.33 -8.27 -18.15
CA PHE A 168 -9.20 -8.56 -16.73
C PHE A 168 -8.41 -7.47 -15.99
N GLY A 169 -7.38 -6.88 -16.60
CA GLY A 169 -6.62 -5.78 -16.00
C GLY A 169 -7.46 -4.52 -15.81
N VAL A 170 -8.27 -4.15 -16.79
CA VAL A 170 -9.23 -3.04 -16.64
C VAL A 170 -10.29 -3.35 -15.58
N ALA A 171 -10.86 -4.57 -15.59
CA ALA A 171 -11.82 -4.99 -14.57
C ALA A 171 -11.20 -4.98 -13.15
N GLY A 172 -9.95 -5.43 -13.03
CA GLY A 172 -9.19 -5.45 -11.78
C GLY A 172 -8.93 -4.05 -11.27
N ALA A 173 -8.52 -3.13 -12.15
CA ALA A 173 -8.33 -1.72 -11.82
C ALA A 173 -9.63 -1.02 -11.37
N VAL A 174 -10.76 -1.33 -12.01
CA VAL A 174 -12.07 -0.83 -11.56
C VAL A 174 -12.41 -1.38 -10.17
N ALA A 175 -12.23 -2.69 -9.95
CA ALA A 175 -12.47 -3.31 -8.66
C ALA A 175 -11.56 -2.72 -7.56
N GLU A 176 -10.26 -2.54 -7.83
CA GLU A 176 -9.29 -1.88 -6.93
C GLU A 176 -9.67 -0.42 -6.64
N ALA A 177 -10.05 0.36 -7.65
CA ALA A 177 -10.49 1.74 -7.43
C ALA A 177 -11.71 1.82 -6.52
N LEU A 178 -12.70 0.94 -6.74
CA LEU A 178 -13.89 0.85 -5.90
C LEU A 178 -13.55 0.38 -4.49
N ALA A 179 -12.69 -0.63 -4.36
CA ALA A 179 -12.23 -1.15 -3.08
C ALA A 179 -11.50 -0.08 -2.25
N ASN A 180 -10.60 0.67 -2.87
CA ASN A 180 -9.83 1.73 -2.23
C ASN A 180 -10.69 2.95 -1.87
N SER A 181 -11.64 3.31 -2.73
CA SER A 181 -12.62 4.36 -2.42
C SER A 181 -13.52 3.93 -1.25
N ASN A 182 -13.95 2.66 -1.23
CA ASN A 182 -14.74 2.09 -0.14
C ASN A 182 -13.94 2.01 1.17
N LEU A 183 -12.65 1.68 1.11
CA LEU A 183 -11.73 1.76 2.25
C LEU A 183 -11.72 3.17 2.86
N GLY A 184 -11.61 4.23 2.04
CA GLY A 184 -11.78 5.60 2.53
C GLY A 184 -13.18 5.87 3.11
N SER A 185 -14.22 5.24 2.55
CA SER A 185 -15.62 5.34 3.00
C SER A 185 -15.85 4.73 4.38
N VAL A 186 -15.14 3.65 4.72
CA VAL A 186 -15.20 3.03 6.07
C VAL A 186 -14.91 4.08 7.15
N PHE A 187 -13.88 4.90 6.95
CA PHE A 187 -13.57 6.01 7.86
C PHE A 187 -14.54 7.18 7.69
N ALA A 188 -14.81 7.60 6.45
CA ALA A 188 -15.64 8.78 6.15
C ALA A 188 -17.09 8.68 6.65
N SER A 189 -17.61 7.47 6.81
CA SER A 189 -18.98 7.22 7.28
C SER A 189 -19.17 7.36 8.80
N LEU A 190 -18.07 7.43 9.57
CA LEU A 190 -18.10 7.49 11.03
C LEU A 190 -18.30 8.93 11.51
N ASN A 191 -19.55 9.39 11.56
CA ASN A 191 -19.93 10.72 12.05
C ASN A 191 -19.45 11.02 13.47
N ALA A 192 -19.31 9.99 14.31
CA ALA A 192 -18.78 10.10 15.67
C ALA A 192 -17.30 10.48 15.74
N ARG A 193 -16.56 10.44 14.62
CA ARG A 193 -15.14 10.78 14.53
C ARG A 193 -14.93 11.88 13.47
N PRO A 194 -15.09 13.16 13.84
CA PRO A 194 -15.16 14.27 12.87
C PRO A 194 -13.92 14.44 11.98
N PHE A 195 -12.74 14.03 12.44
CA PHE A 195 -11.51 14.13 11.64
C PHE A 195 -11.45 13.12 10.49
N TRP A 196 -12.23 12.03 10.57
CA TRP A 196 -12.43 11.09 9.49
C TRP A 196 -13.65 11.44 8.63
N TYR A 197 -14.69 11.95 9.26
CA TYR A 197 -15.99 12.14 8.64
C TYR A 197 -15.93 13.05 7.39
N GLY A 198 -16.57 12.60 6.33
CA GLY A 198 -16.79 13.40 5.12
C GLY A 198 -16.30 12.75 3.81
N PRO A 199 -16.88 13.15 2.67
CA PRO A 199 -16.69 12.51 1.37
C PRO A 199 -15.28 12.67 0.78
N GLN A 200 -14.42 13.47 1.41
CA GLN A 200 -13.05 13.73 0.95
C GLN A 200 -12.13 12.52 1.04
N LEU A 201 -12.27 11.65 2.05
CA LEU A 201 -11.33 10.53 2.26
C LEU A 201 -11.35 9.48 1.13
N PRO A 202 -12.52 9.02 0.63
CA PRO A 202 -12.57 8.13 -0.53
C PRO A 202 -11.75 8.61 -1.73
N ILE A 203 -11.86 9.91 -2.06
CA ILE A 203 -11.16 10.52 -3.20
C ILE A 203 -9.68 10.72 -2.88
N PHE A 204 -9.37 11.17 -1.66
CA PHE A 204 -7.99 11.37 -1.20
C PHE A 204 -7.19 10.06 -1.24
N PHE A 205 -7.82 8.93 -0.91
CA PHE A 205 -7.14 7.62 -0.94
C PHE A 205 -6.77 7.20 -2.35
N LEU A 206 -7.53 7.59 -3.38
CA LEU A 206 -7.16 7.33 -4.78
C LEU A 206 -5.91 8.13 -5.18
N ALA A 207 -5.81 9.39 -4.76
CA ALA A 207 -4.59 10.18 -4.98
C ALA A 207 -3.38 9.55 -4.28
N CYS A 208 -3.56 9.10 -3.04
CA CYS A 208 -2.51 8.38 -2.30
C CYS A 208 -2.14 7.04 -2.93
N ALA A 209 -3.09 6.35 -3.58
CA ALA A 209 -2.83 5.14 -4.33
C ALA A 209 -1.88 5.43 -5.50
N PHE A 210 -2.18 6.42 -6.35
CA PHE A 210 -1.28 6.80 -7.44
C PHE A 210 0.12 7.20 -6.95
N LEU A 211 0.22 7.95 -5.84
CA LEU A 211 1.50 8.31 -5.25
C LEU A 211 2.29 7.07 -4.81
N SER A 212 1.65 6.20 -4.03
CA SER A 212 2.30 5.03 -3.42
C SER A 212 2.66 3.97 -4.47
N GLY A 213 1.79 3.77 -5.47
CA GLY A 213 2.05 2.88 -6.60
C GLY A 213 3.20 3.36 -7.48
N ALA A 214 3.25 4.65 -7.80
CA ALA A 214 4.35 5.25 -8.56
C ALA A 214 5.68 5.14 -7.80
N ALA A 215 5.68 5.39 -6.49
CA ALA A 215 6.85 5.20 -5.64
C ALA A 215 7.29 3.73 -5.61
N ALA A 216 6.36 2.80 -5.36
CA ALA A 216 6.64 1.38 -5.32
C ALA A 216 7.27 0.87 -6.63
N ILE A 217 6.69 1.19 -7.79
CA ILE A 217 7.24 0.70 -9.05
C ILE A 217 8.64 1.27 -9.35
N VAL A 218 8.91 2.54 -9.03
CA VAL A 218 10.25 3.12 -9.17
C VAL A 218 11.25 2.39 -8.28
N LEU A 219 10.92 2.19 -7.01
CA LEU A 219 11.80 1.53 -6.03
C LEU A 219 12.08 0.08 -6.43
N PHE A 220 11.05 -0.73 -6.68
CA PHE A 220 11.22 -2.15 -6.99
C PHE A 220 11.87 -2.38 -8.36
N THR A 221 11.63 -1.50 -9.33
CA THR A 221 12.36 -1.56 -10.62
C THR A 221 13.84 -1.28 -10.41
N HIS A 222 14.20 -0.26 -9.64
CA HIS A 222 15.60 0.02 -9.31
C HIS A 222 16.26 -1.16 -8.57
N LEU A 223 15.58 -1.69 -7.54
CA LEU A 223 16.08 -2.83 -6.77
C LEU A 223 16.33 -4.07 -7.64
N SER A 224 15.43 -4.37 -8.59
CA SER A 224 15.63 -5.47 -9.54
C SER A 224 16.91 -5.32 -10.36
N HIS A 225 17.21 -4.10 -10.85
CA HIS A 225 18.42 -3.84 -11.64
C HIS A 225 19.69 -3.91 -10.79
N VAL A 226 19.64 -3.44 -9.54
CA VAL A 226 20.75 -3.59 -8.58
C VAL A 226 21.02 -5.06 -8.30
N LEU A 227 19.97 -5.87 -8.05
CA LEU A 227 20.10 -7.30 -7.75
C LEU A 227 20.60 -8.10 -8.95
N THR A 228 20.15 -7.76 -10.16
CA THR A 228 20.55 -8.46 -11.39
C THR A 228 21.86 -7.94 -11.99
N LYS A 229 22.40 -6.82 -11.48
CA LYS A 229 23.57 -6.10 -12.01
C LYS A 229 23.45 -5.74 -13.50
N LYS A 230 22.23 -5.59 -14.01
CA LYS A 230 21.97 -5.20 -15.39
C LYS A 230 21.83 -3.69 -15.50
N GLN A 231 22.30 -3.13 -16.61
CA GLN A 231 22.03 -1.75 -16.93
C GLN A 231 20.56 -1.57 -17.30
N LEU A 232 20.00 -0.41 -16.94
CA LEU A 232 18.64 -0.03 -17.31
C LEU A 232 18.58 0.24 -18.80
N SER A 233 17.62 -0.39 -19.50
CA SER A 233 17.32 -0.01 -20.88
C SER A 233 16.75 1.41 -20.91
N PRO A 234 16.92 2.16 -22.02
CA PRO A 234 16.31 3.48 -22.17
C PRO A 234 14.80 3.46 -21.95
N ALA A 235 14.11 2.41 -22.41
CA ALA A 235 12.67 2.24 -22.24
C ALA A 235 12.27 2.18 -20.75
N VAL A 236 12.96 1.34 -19.96
CA VAL A 236 12.70 1.22 -18.51
C VAL A 236 13.04 2.52 -17.79
N PHE A 237 14.15 3.17 -18.15
CA PHE A 237 14.50 4.48 -17.59
C PHE A 237 13.41 5.53 -17.84
N PHE A 238 12.90 5.62 -19.08
CA PHE A 238 11.81 6.54 -19.41
C PHE A 238 10.51 6.19 -18.70
N GLY A 239 10.24 4.90 -18.44
CA GLY A 239 9.13 4.47 -17.60
C GLY A 239 9.27 4.91 -16.15
N MET A 240 10.47 4.76 -15.58
CA MET A 240 10.76 5.26 -14.23
C MET A 240 10.63 6.79 -14.16
N GLN A 241 11.03 7.52 -15.21
CA GLN A 241 10.80 8.96 -15.29
C GLN A 241 9.30 9.30 -15.35
N ALA A 242 8.50 8.53 -16.10
CA ALA A 242 7.06 8.74 -16.17
C ALA A 242 6.40 8.51 -14.80
N ALA A 243 6.75 7.43 -14.11
CA ALA A 243 6.31 7.19 -12.73
C ALA A 243 6.81 8.29 -11.77
N GLY A 244 8.04 8.77 -11.93
CA GLY A 244 8.59 9.90 -11.18
C GLY A 244 7.83 11.21 -11.38
N LYS A 245 7.31 11.47 -12.58
CA LYS A 245 6.41 12.61 -12.85
C LYS A 245 5.07 12.45 -12.15
N VAL A 246 4.48 11.25 -12.19
CA VAL A 246 3.25 10.95 -11.44
C VAL A 246 3.49 11.17 -9.95
N MET A 247 4.60 10.67 -9.41
CA MET A 247 4.98 10.87 -8.02
C MET A 247 5.09 12.36 -7.65
N ALA A 248 5.82 13.16 -8.44
CA ALA A 248 5.94 14.61 -8.20
C ALA A 248 4.58 15.33 -8.24
N LEU A 249 3.73 15.01 -9.24
CA LEU A 249 2.39 15.59 -9.36
C LEU A 249 1.52 15.21 -8.17
N MET A 250 1.51 13.94 -7.78
CA MET A 250 0.69 13.47 -6.67
C MET A 250 1.16 14.03 -5.33
N ILE A 251 2.47 14.16 -5.09
CA ILE A 251 2.99 14.85 -3.89
C ILE A 251 2.45 16.28 -3.82
N PHE A 252 2.49 17.02 -4.93
CA PHE A 252 1.99 18.39 -4.98
C PHE A 252 0.47 18.46 -4.68
N LEU A 253 -0.34 17.61 -5.32
CA LEU A 253 -1.79 17.59 -5.10
C LEU A 253 -2.15 17.15 -3.68
N ILE A 254 -1.46 16.15 -3.13
CA ILE A 254 -1.65 15.69 -1.76
C ILE A 254 -1.23 16.76 -0.76
N ALA A 255 -0.14 17.49 -1.00
CA ALA A 255 0.27 18.60 -0.14
C ALA A 255 -0.81 19.70 -0.09
N ILE A 256 -1.41 20.05 -1.23
CA ILE A 256 -2.55 20.99 -1.30
C ILE A 256 -3.76 20.44 -0.53
N ALA A 257 -4.12 19.17 -0.77
CA ALA A 257 -5.25 18.54 -0.10
C ALA A 257 -5.05 18.47 1.42
N THR A 258 -3.84 18.17 1.87
CA THR A 258 -3.45 18.18 3.29
C THR A 258 -3.54 19.59 3.86
N ALA A 259 -3.01 20.61 3.18
CA ALA A 259 -3.14 22.00 3.63
C ALA A 259 -4.60 22.43 3.81
N TRP A 260 -5.47 22.12 2.84
CA TRP A 260 -6.90 22.39 2.94
C TRP A 260 -7.60 21.56 4.02
N LYS A 261 -7.20 20.31 4.24
CA LYS A 261 -7.72 19.48 5.33
C LYS A 261 -7.51 20.18 6.68
N PHE A 262 -6.31 20.69 6.93
CA PHE A 262 -6.00 21.41 8.18
C PHE A 262 -6.67 22.78 8.25
N ALA A 263 -6.68 23.56 7.16
CA ALA A 263 -7.38 24.85 7.13
C ALA A 263 -8.88 24.70 7.44
N ASN A 264 -9.52 23.68 6.87
CA ASN A 264 -10.92 23.36 7.15
C ASN A 264 -11.11 22.84 8.58
N ALA A 265 -10.18 22.04 9.11
CA ALA A 265 -10.24 21.56 10.49
C ALA A 265 -10.25 22.71 11.50
N TYR A 266 -9.43 23.76 11.28
CA TYR A 266 -9.40 24.95 12.12
C TYR A 266 -10.63 25.86 11.98
N SER A 267 -11.41 25.68 10.92
CA SER A 267 -12.71 26.34 10.74
C SER A 267 -13.89 25.47 11.22
N GLY A 268 -13.60 24.26 11.72
CA GLY A 268 -14.58 23.27 12.15
C GLY A 268 -14.97 23.39 13.62
N ASN A 269 -15.49 22.28 14.16
CA ASN A 269 -15.87 22.20 15.57
C ASN A 269 -14.65 21.94 16.48
N ARG A 270 -14.85 22.05 17.80
CA ARG A 270 -13.77 21.88 18.79
C ARG A 270 -13.07 20.53 18.69
N GLU A 271 -13.81 19.45 18.45
CA GLU A 271 -13.23 18.10 18.32
C GLU A 271 -12.32 17.99 17.09
N MET A 272 -12.71 18.59 15.97
CA MET A 272 -11.92 18.61 14.74
C MET A 272 -10.63 19.43 14.92
N ILE A 273 -10.71 20.56 15.63
CA ILE A 273 -9.54 21.36 16.01
C ILE A 273 -8.61 20.55 16.91
N LEU A 274 -9.14 19.88 17.94
CA LEU A 274 -8.33 19.05 18.85
C LEU A 274 -7.63 17.89 18.14
N ALA A 275 -8.32 17.25 17.18
CA ALA A 275 -7.74 16.19 16.36
C ALA A 275 -6.63 16.74 15.44
N ALA A 276 -6.83 17.91 14.84
CA ALA A 276 -5.79 18.59 14.08
C ALA A 276 -4.59 18.99 14.96
N ASP A 277 -4.84 19.57 16.14
CA ASP A 277 -3.82 19.96 17.11
C ASP A 277 -3.01 18.75 17.59
N SER A 278 -3.63 17.57 17.67
CA SER A 278 -2.92 16.33 18.02
C SER A 278 -1.74 16.05 17.05
N MET A 279 -1.88 16.47 15.80
CA MET A 279 -0.87 16.33 14.74
C MET A 279 0.00 17.57 14.55
N VAL A 280 -0.52 18.78 14.79
CA VAL A 280 0.25 20.02 14.54
C VAL A 280 1.18 20.34 15.71
N THR A 281 0.69 20.23 16.94
CA THR A 281 1.42 20.60 18.17
C THR A 281 1.40 19.54 19.26
N GLY A 282 0.58 18.51 19.11
CA GLY A 282 0.30 17.50 20.13
C GLY A 282 1.13 16.22 19.99
N PRO A 283 0.64 15.09 20.51
CA PRO A 283 1.42 13.85 20.65
C PRO A 283 1.87 13.24 19.30
N LEU A 284 1.20 13.55 18.19
CA LEU A 284 1.55 13.05 16.85
C LEU A 284 2.44 14.04 16.06
N ALA A 285 2.85 15.17 16.65
CA ALA A 285 3.57 16.23 15.94
C ALA A 285 4.86 15.75 15.27
N THR A 286 5.65 14.91 15.93
CA THR A 286 6.86 14.33 15.33
C THR A 286 6.51 13.46 14.12
N HIS A 287 5.50 12.59 14.23
CA HIS A 287 5.07 11.72 13.13
C HIS A 287 4.52 12.53 11.95
N PHE A 288 3.81 13.61 12.23
CA PHE A 288 3.27 14.49 11.20
C PHE A 288 4.36 15.31 10.50
N TRP A 289 5.10 16.14 11.24
CA TRP A 289 6.04 17.08 10.63
C TRP A 289 7.27 16.41 10.06
N LEU A 290 7.90 15.48 10.79
CA LEU A 290 9.13 14.84 10.35
C LEU A 290 8.85 13.82 9.25
N PHE A 291 7.94 12.88 9.51
CA PHE A 291 7.77 11.72 8.63
C PHE A 291 6.76 11.97 7.51
N GLU A 292 5.57 12.48 7.80
CA GLU A 292 4.54 12.70 6.77
C GLU A 292 4.85 13.93 5.89
N ILE A 293 5.11 15.10 6.49
CA ILE A 293 5.41 16.33 5.75
C ILE A 293 6.86 16.35 5.24
N GLY A 294 7.84 16.24 6.13
CA GLY A 294 9.26 16.38 5.79
C GLY A 294 9.75 15.27 4.85
N ILE A 295 9.79 14.03 5.36
CA ILE A 295 10.27 12.86 4.62
C ILE A 295 9.27 12.44 3.54
N GLY A 296 7.96 12.49 3.80
CA GLY A 296 6.94 11.97 2.88
C GLY A 296 6.61 12.87 1.71
N MET A 297 6.79 14.19 1.83
CA MET A 297 6.36 15.16 0.83
C MET A 297 7.47 16.14 0.43
N VAL A 298 7.99 16.94 1.37
CA VAL A 298 8.88 18.07 1.06
C VAL A 298 10.22 17.61 0.48
N LEU A 299 10.91 16.72 1.18
CA LEU A 299 12.23 16.22 0.76
C LEU A 299 12.19 15.43 -0.55
N PRO A 300 11.29 14.45 -0.77
CA PRO A 300 11.23 13.73 -2.03
C PRO A 300 10.84 14.64 -3.18
N PHE A 301 9.92 15.60 -2.97
CA PHE A 301 9.56 16.57 -4.01
C PHE A 301 10.77 17.43 -4.42
N ALA A 302 11.51 17.98 -3.44
CA ALA A 302 12.73 18.74 -3.72
C ALA A 302 13.78 17.89 -4.45
N LEU A 303 13.98 16.63 -4.03
CA LEU A 303 14.93 15.72 -4.65
C LEU A 303 14.57 15.40 -6.12
N LEU A 304 13.29 15.19 -6.43
CA LEU A 304 12.82 14.97 -7.80
C LEU A 304 13.00 16.21 -8.68
N LEU A 305 12.77 17.42 -8.13
CA LEU A 305 12.97 18.67 -8.85
C LEU A 305 14.44 18.97 -9.13
N VAL A 306 15.30 18.85 -8.12
CA VAL A 306 16.74 19.12 -8.24
C VAL A 306 17.40 18.13 -9.19
N SER A 307 17.09 16.84 -9.06
CA SER A 307 17.59 15.81 -9.97
C SER A 307 16.98 15.88 -11.37
N ARG A 308 15.88 16.65 -11.55
CA ARG A 308 15.10 16.75 -12.79
C ARG A 308 14.68 15.38 -13.33
N LEU A 309 14.49 14.40 -12.44
CA LEU A 309 14.19 13.00 -12.77
C LEU A 309 15.28 12.32 -13.64
N ASN A 310 16.50 12.85 -13.67
CA ASN A 310 17.58 12.29 -14.50
C ASN A 310 18.44 11.24 -13.77
N SER A 311 18.31 11.14 -12.45
CA SER A 311 19.02 10.15 -11.64
C SER A 311 18.07 9.09 -11.12
N VAL A 312 18.36 7.82 -11.46
CA VAL A 312 17.63 6.64 -10.97
C VAL A 312 17.73 6.53 -9.45
N GLN A 313 18.91 6.80 -8.89
CA GLN A 313 19.16 6.75 -7.46
C GLN A 313 18.36 7.83 -6.73
N ALA A 314 18.31 9.05 -7.26
CA ALA A 314 17.49 10.12 -6.69
C ALA A 314 16.00 9.79 -6.75
N MET A 315 15.50 9.27 -7.88
CA MET A 315 14.10 8.83 -8.01
C MET A 315 13.77 7.69 -7.03
N SER A 316 14.67 6.72 -6.88
CA SER A 316 14.49 5.60 -5.95
C SER A 316 14.58 6.02 -4.49
N ALA A 317 15.46 6.95 -4.14
CA ALA A 317 15.54 7.51 -2.79
C ALA A 317 14.26 8.30 -2.47
N ALA A 318 13.80 9.16 -3.38
CA ALA A 318 12.52 9.86 -3.24
C ALA A 318 11.35 8.88 -3.07
N ALA A 319 11.31 7.80 -3.86
CA ALA A 319 10.30 6.76 -3.73
C ALA A 319 10.31 6.08 -2.36
N LEU A 320 11.48 5.74 -1.82
CA LEU A 320 11.59 5.18 -0.47
C LEU A 320 11.07 6.17 0.59
N MET A 321 11.43 7.45 0.48
CA MET A 321 10.98 8.50 1.38
C MET A 321 9.46 8.69 1.34
N VAL A 322 8.86 8.67 0.14
CA VAL A 322 7.41 8.70 -0.06
C VAL A 322 6.74 7.50 0.61
N LEU A 323 7.24 6.29 0.41
CA LEU A 323 6.67 5.08 1.02
C LEU A 323 6.73 5.13 2.55
N VAL A 324 7.85 5.57 3.13
CA VAL A 324 7.97 5.80 4.58
C VAL A 324 6.97 6.86 5.04
N GLY A 325 6.86 7.99 4.34
CA GLY A 325 5.91 9.03 4.68
C GLY A 325 4.45 8.60 4.58
N GLN A 326 4.10 7.79 3.57
CA GLN A 326 2.76 7.25 3.40
C GLN A 326 2.39 6.26 4.50
N PHE A 327 3.35 5.47 5.01
CA PHE A 327 3.15 4.64 6.19
C PHE A 327 2.74 5.50 7.40
N PHE A 328 3.50 6.55 7.70
CA PHE A 328 3.18 7.45 8.81
C PHE A 328 1.91 8.26 8.56
N SER A 329 1.59 8.62 7.32
CA SER A 329 0.32 9.27 6.99
C SER A 329 -0.88 8.37 7.31
N ARG A 330 -0.81 7.05 7.03
CA ARG A 330 -1.86 6.11 7.45
C ARG A 330 -1.94 5.95 8.96
N PHE A 331 -0.78 5.83 9.62
CA PHE A 331 -0.71 5.79 11.08
C PHE A 331 -1.36 7.04 11.70
N ASN A 332 -0.91 8.23 11.30
CA ASN A 332 -1.42 9.50 11.78
C ASN A 332 -2.92 9.63 11.54
N MET A 333 -3.40 9.28 10.35
CA MET A 333 -4.82 9.31 10.03
C MET A 333 -5.63 8.41 10.95
N VAL A 334 -5.21 7.17 11.19
CA VAL A 334 -5.93 6.25 12.09
C VAL A 334 -5.85 6.73 13.53
N VAL A 335 -4.70 7.17 14.03
CA VAL A 335 -4.58 7.56 15.44
C VAL A 335 -5.31 8.88 15.71
N SER A 336 -5.09 9.91 14.88
CA SER A 336 -5.69 11.26 15.07
C SER A 336 -7.21 11.27 15.11
N GLY A 337 -7.88 10.35 14.40
CA GLY A 337 -9.35 10.30 14.40
C GLY A 337 -9.98 9.77 15.68
N GLN A 338 -9.20 9.20 16.60
CA GLN A 338 -9.69 8.58 17.83
C GLN A 338 -8.85 8.92 19.08
N VAL A 339 -7.70 9.59 18.92
CA VAL A 339 -6.83 10.02 20.03
C VAL A 339 -7.48 11.06 20.94
N VAL A 340 -8.42 11.85 20.43
CA VAL A 340 -9.21 12.79 21.25
C VAL A 340 -10.21 11.99 22.08
N SER A 341 -10.13 12.13 23.40
CA SER A 341 -11.03 11.42 24.31
C SER A 341 -12.47 11.93 24.16
N PRO A 342 -13.46 11.05 23.90
CA PRO A 342 -14.87 11.44 23.84
C PRO A 342 -15.41 12.01 25.16
N TYR A 343 -14.73 11.70 26.27
CA TYR A 343 -15.12 12.11 27.63
C TYR A 343 -14.18 13.20 28.18
N SER A 344 -13.39 13.85 27.31
CA SER A 344 -12.54 14.97 27.72
C SER A 344 -13.36 16.05 28.42
N GLY A 345 -12.89 16.52 29.58
CA GLY A 345 -13.62 17.47 30.42
C GLY A 345 -14.51 16.85 31.50
N TYR A 346 -14.60 15.52 31.59
CA TYR A 346 -15.22 14.82 32.72
C TYR A 346 -14.14 14.13 33.58
N SER A 347 -14.07 14.46 34.88
CA SER A 347 -13.29 13.80 35.95
C SER A 347 -11.94 13.16 35.54
N ASP A 348 -10.80 13.86 35.68
CA ASP A 348 -9.43 13.34 35.50
C ASP A 348 -9.12 12.57 34.19
N ILE A 349 -10.04 12.57 33.21
CA ILE A 349 -9.83 11.92 31.91
C ILE A 349 -8.91 12.81 31.06
N PRO A 350 -7.80 12.25 30.52
CA PRO A 350 -6.89 13.02 29.70
C PRO A 350 -7.56 13.48 28.39
N LEU A 351 -7.15 14.65 27.91
CA LEU A 351 -7.62 15.21 26.64
C LEU A 351 -7.26 14.29 25.47
N TYR A 352 -6.00 13.84 25.44
CA TYR A 352 -5.49 12.89 24.45
C TYR A 352 -5.25 11.53 25.10
N LEU A 353 -5.76 10.49 24.47
CA LEU A 353 -5.50 9.10 24.83
C LEU A 353 -4.05 8.73 24.47
N SER A 354 -3.45 7.85 25.26
CA SER A 354 -2.12 7.32 24.98
C SER A 354 -2.23 6.07 24.11
N TYR A 355 -1.48 6.05 23.01
CA TYR A 355 -1.31 4.85 22.18
C TYR A 355 0.14 4.75 21.74
N THR A 356 0.73 3.58 21.93
CA THR A 356 2.11 3.30 21.53
C THR A 356 2.15 1.86 21.03
N PRO A 357 2.49 1.64 19.74
CA PRO A 357 2.43 0.29 19.19
C PRO A 357 3.34 -0.68 19.93
N THR A 358 2.83 -1.88 20.20
CA THR A 358 3.59 -2.94 20.87
C THR A 358 4.62 -3.58 19.95
N ALA A 359 5.53 -4.37 20.53
CA ALA A 359 6.44 -5.22 19.75
C ALA A 359 5.66 -6.17 18.81
N SER A 360 4.52 -6.71 19.26
CA SER A 360 3.69 -7.61 18.44
C SER A 360 3.15 -6.91 17.20
N GLU A 361 2.70 -5.66 17.33
CA GLU A 361 2.23 -4.87 16.20
C GLU A 361 3.38 -4.59 15.21
N TRP A 362 4.57 -4.22 15.70
CA TRP A 362 5.75 -4.03 14.85
C TRP A 362 6.18 -5.32 14.13
N LEU A 363 6.11 -6.48 14.79
CA LEU A 363 6.42 -7.76 14.16
C LEU A 363 5.44 -8.07 13.00
N LEU A 364 4.16 -7.71 13.12
CA LEU A 364 3.20 -7.84 12.03
C LEU A 364 3.51 -6.89 10.86
N VAL A 365 3.97 -5.67 11.13
CA VAL A 365 4.47 -4.75 10.08
C VAL A 365 5.63 -5.38 9.33
N VAL A 366 6.61 -5.89 10.08
CA VAL A 366 7.77 -6.61 9.51
C VAL A 366 7.32 -7.83 8.72
N GLY A 367 6.29 -8.55 9.17
CA GLY A 367 5.67 -9.66 8.45
C GLY A 367 5.09 -9.27 7.09
N GLY A 368 4.33 -8.17 7.04
CA GLY A 368 3.81 -7.63 5.78
C GLY A 368 4.93 -7.23 4.81
N ILE A 369 5.97 -6.54 5.31
CA ILE A 369 7.16 -6.20 4.51
C ILE A 369 7.89 -7.48 4.04
N GLY A 370 7.99 -8.49 4.89
CA GLY A 370 8.56 -9.79 4.58
C GLY A 370 7.82 -10.50 3.45
N LEU A 371 6.48 -10.47 3.45
CA LEU A 371 5.67 -11.05 2.37
C LEU A 371 5.90 -10.32 1.04
N VAL A 372 5.88 -8.98 1.02
CA VAL A 372 6.16 -8.21 -0.19
C VAL A 372 7.58 -8.45 -0.68
N GLY A 373 8.58 -8.43 0.20
CA GLY A 373 9.97 -8.69 -0.14
C GLY A 373 10.19 -10.09 -0.71
N TYR A 374 9.60 -11.11 -0.08
CA TYR A 374 9.69 -12.49 -0.56
C TYR A 374 8.97 -12.65 -1.91
N GLY A 375 7.74 -12.14 -2.04
CA GLY A 375 6.96 -12.17 -3.27
C GLY A 375 7.65 -11.44 -4.43
N PHE A 376 8.30 -10.31 -4.16
CA PHE A 376 9.10 -9.59 -5.14
C PHE A 376 10.27 -10.46 -5.64
N LEU A 377 11.06 -11.03 -4.74
CA LEU A 377 12.22 -11.86 -5.11
C LEU A 377 11.82 -13.14 -5.87
N VAL A 378 10.71 -13.77 -5.47
CA VAL A 378 10.09 -14.89 -6.21
C VAL A 378 9.68 -14.45 -7.61
N GLY A 379 9.01 -13.29 -7.73
CA GLY A 379 8.63 -12.72 -9.02
C GLY A 379 9.83 -12.49 -9.93
N GLU A 380 10.90 -11.88 -9.43
CA GLU A 380 12.12 -11.67 -10.23
C GLU A 380 12.74 -12.99 -10.72
N ARG A 381 12.65 -14.04 -9.90
CA ARG A 381 13.24 -15.35 -10.20
C ARG A 381 12.43 -16.14 -11.24
N PHE A 382 11.11 -16.12 -11.13
CA PHE A 382 10.25 -16.97 -11.96
C PHE A 382 9.62 -16.22 -13.14
N PHE A 383 9.37 -14.92 -13.01
CA PHE A 383 8.70 -14.09 -14.03
C PHE A 383 9.60 -13.02 -14.66
N GLY A 384 10.89 -13.00 -14.32
CA GLY A 384 11.83 -11.97 -14.80
C GLY A 384 11.94 -11.84 -16.32
N SER A 385 11.67 -12.90 -17.09
CA SER A 385 11.62 -12.83 -18.56
C SER A 385 10.47 -11.97 -19.08
N ILE A 386 9.32 -11.99 -18.40
CA ILE A 386 8.11 -11.24 -18.74
C ILE A 386 8.21 -9.79 -18.28
N PHE A 387 8.96 -9.53 -17.20
CA PHE A 387 9.25 -8.17 -16.73
C PHE A 387 10.33 -7.46 -17.54
N SER A 388 11.09 -8.19 -18.37
CA SER A 388 12.18 -7.65 -19.19
C SER A 388 11.83 -7.58 -20.67
N ALA A 389 10.62 -7.99 -21.06
CA ALA A 389 10.22 -7.96 -22.45
C ALA A 389 10.09 -6.49 -22.89
N ASP A 390 11.10 -6.01 -23.62
CA ASP A 390 11.01 -4.81 -24.47
C ASP A 390 10.07 -5.05 -25.67
N ASP A 391 9.44 -6.24 -25.75
CA ASP A 391 8.48 -6.60 -26.77
C ASP A 391 7.30 -5.64 -26.68
N THR A 392 7.26 -4.75 -27.67
CA THR A 392 6.13 -3.89 -27.99
C THR A 392 4.84 -4.70 -27.95
N HIS A 393 4.07 -4.54 -26.88
CA HIS A 393 2.70 -5.03 -26.73
C HIS A 393 1.72 -3.96 -27.18
#